data_AF-A0A2S6MHN0-F1
#
_entry.id   AF-A0A2S6MHN0-F1
#
_cell.length_a   1.000
_cell.length_b   1.000
_cell.length_c   1.000
_cell.angle_alpha   90.00
_cell.angle_beta   90.00
_cell.angle_gamma   90.00
#
_symmetry.space_group_name_H-M   'P 1'
#
loop_
_entity.id
_entity.type
_entity.pdbx_description
1 polymer ?
#
loop_
_entity_poly.entity_id
_entity_poly.type
_entity_poly.pdbx_seq_one_letter_code
_entity_poly.pdbx_strand_id
1 'polypeptide(L)'
;MIRRGFILLTFCTALLGCADAPAQERRPIAWDGLGQDPNKGSNRPHVAKRRATNPAPAAADPNQERERVLGTLRPYSEAWWAIHDEIEAENDKRLGTKLVICPRCVQSPQQSEDATGSIR
;
A
#
# COMPACT_ATOMS: atom_id res chain seq x y z
N MET A 1 12.09 -16.32 -50.77
CA MET A 1 13.03 -16.11 -49.63
C MET A 1 13.14 -14.64 -49.20
N ILE A 2 13.13 -13.67 -50.13
CA ILE A 2 13.19 -12.21 -49.84
C ILE A 2 12.08 -11.66 -48.93
N ARG A 3 10.83 -12.12 -49.08
CA ARG A 3 9.70 -11.66 -48.24
C ARG A 3 9.88 -11.94 -46.74
N ARG A 4 10.45 -13.11 -46.39
CA ARG A 4 10.69 -13.47 -44.98
C ARG A 4 11.84 -12.65 -44.38
N GLY A 5 12.85 -12.35 -45.18
CA GLY A 5 13.96 -11.48 -44.76
C GLY A 5 13.49 -10.07 -44.41
N PHE A 6 12.63 -9.47 -45.25
CA PHE A 6 12.06 -8.15 -44.97
C PHE A 6 11.24 -8.11 -43.68
N ILE A 7 10.42 -9.14 -43.43
CA ILE A 7 9.60 -9.23 -42.20
C ILE A 7 10.49 -9.32 -40.95
N LEU A 8 11.50 -10.19 -40.99
CA LEU A 8 12.45 -10.34 -39.88
C LEU A 8 13.24 -9.05 -39.62
N LEU A 9 13.63 -8.34 -40.68
CA LEU A 9 14.38 -7.09 -40.56
C LEU A 9 13.51 -5.99 -39.93
N THR A 10 12.26 -5.84 -40.38
CA THR A 10 11.31 -4.90 -39.76
C THR A 10 11.01 -5.22 -38.29
N PHE A 11 10.93 -6.51 -37.95
CA PHE A 11 10.67 -6.94 -36.58
C PHE A 11 11.86 -6.67 -35.66
N CYS A 12 13.09 -6.95 -36.12
CA CYS A 12 14.30 -6.62 -35.38
C CYS A 12 14.42 -5.11 -35.15
N THR A 13 14.17 -4.27 -36.17
CA THR A 13 14.25 -2.81 -35.98
C THR A 13 13.18 -2.27 -35.04
N ALA A 14 11.99 -2.88 -35.01
CA ALA A 14 10.93 -2.47 -34.09
C ALA A 14 11.27 -2.83 -32.62
N LEU A 15 11.91 -3.97 -32.38
CA LEU A 15 12.29 -4.39 -31.03
C LEU A 15 13.48 -3.58 -30.46
N LEU A 16 14.45 -3.19 -31.30
CA LEU A 16 15.57 -2.35 -30.85
C LEU A 16 15.11 -0.95 -30.38
N GLY A 17 14.02 -0.43 -30.94
CA GLY A 17 13.48 0.89 -30.55
C GLY A 17 12.86 0.96 -29.14
N CYS A 18 12.64 -0.18 -28.48
CA CYS A 18 12.04 -0.22 -27.14
C CYS A 18 13.06 -0.33 -25.99
N ALA A 19 14.36 -0.45 -26.28
CA ALA A 19 15.40 -0.61 -25.26
C ALA A 19 15.95 0.74 -24.73
N ASP A 20 15.79 1.83 -25.49
CA ASP A 20 16.27 3.18 -25.15
C ASP A 20 15.17 4.06 -24.52
N ALA A 21 14.35 3.49 -23.64
CA ALA A 21 13.61 4.33 -22.71
C ALA A 21 14.64 4.93 -21.74
N PRO A 22 14.88 6.26 -21.73
CA PRO A 22 15.78 6.85 -20.75
C PRO A 22 15.26 6.46 -19.37
N ALA A 23 16.13 5.89 -18.53
CA ALA A 23 15.80 5.65 -17.13
C ALA A 23 15.43 7.00 -16.53
N GLN A 24 14.12 7.21 -16.33
CA GLN A 24 13.59 8.39 -15.66
C GLN A 24 14.42 8.58 -14.39
N GLU A 25 15.10 9.72 -14.33
CA GLU A 25 15.91 10.11 -13.20
C GLU A 25 15.07 9.87 -11.93
N ARG A 26 15.55 9.03 -11.01
CA ARG A 26 14.84 8.68 -9.75
C ARG A 26 14.75 9.93 -8.86
N ARG A 27 13.94 10.89 -9.26
CA ARG A 27 13.53 12.00 -8.44
C ARG A 27 12.49 11.45 -7.46
N PRO A 28 12.52 11.84 -6.18
CA PRO A 28 11.48 11.46 -5.24
C PRO A 28 10.13 11.97 -5.78
N ILE A 29 9.35 11.05 -6.33
CA ILE A 29 8.01 11.31 -6.85
C ILE A 29 7.09 11.38 -5.63
N ALA A 30 6.42 12.51 -5.48
CA ALA A 30 5.32 12.63 -4.56
C ALA A 30 4.18 11.74 -5.02
N TRP A 31 3.58 11.00 -4.08
CA TRP A 31 2.54 10.02 -4.37
C TRP A 31 1.23 10.68 -4.84
N ASP A 32 1.14 12.02 -4.76
CA ASP A 32 0.01 12.85 -5.21
C ASP A 32 0.11 13.25 -6.70
N GLY A 33 1.18 12.89 -7.41
CA GLY A 33 1.36 13.20 -8.83
C GLY A 33 1.77 14.65 -9.12
N LEU A 34 1.95 15.50 -8.10
CA LEU A 34 2.34 16.91 -8.27
C LEU A 34 3.87 17.11 -8.35
N GLY A 35 4.65 16.03 -8.25
CA GLY A 35 6.12 16.06 -8.39
C GLY A 35 6.87 16.76 -7.26
N GLN A 36 6.17 17.25 -6.24
CA GLN A 36 6.74 18.01 -5.12
C GLN A 36 7.17 17.07 -3.99
N ASP A 37 8.47 16.80 -3.84
CA ASP A 37 8.98 15.93 -2.77
C ASP A 37 8.44 16.38 -1.39
N PRO A 38 7.65 15.53 -0.70
CA PRO A 38 7.02 15.88 0.57
C PRO A 38 8.06 16.11 1.70
N ASN A 39 9.33 15.79 1.46
CA ASN A 39 10.41 16.02 2.42
C ASN A 39 11.11 17.37 2.27
N LYS A 40 10.77 18.19 1.26
CA LYS A 40 11.46 19.47 0.95
C LYS A 40 10.86 20.73 1.56
N GLY A 41 9.85 20.62 2.42
CA GLY A 41 9.27 21.80 3.08
C GLY A 41 10.31 22.53 3.95
N SER A 42 10.55 23.82 3.66
CA SER A 42 11.44 24.71 4.43
C SER A 42 11.02 24.92 5.89
N ASN A 43 9.80 24.50 6.24
CA ASN A 43 9.21 24.55 7.58
C ASN A 43 9.03 23.18 8.21
N ARG A 44 9.84 22.16 7.86
CA ARG A 44 9.79 20.90 8.60
C ARG A 44 10.45 21.13 9.96
N PRO A 45 9.71 21.07 11.10
CA PRO A 45 10.38 20.95 12.38
C PRO A 45 11.23 19.70 12.29
N HIS A 46 12.54 19.84 12.53
CA HIS A 46 13.47 18.72 12.59
C HIS A 46 12.86 17.69 13.54
N VAL A 47 12.19 16.67 12.98
CA VAL A 47 11.66 15.55 13.75
C VAL A 47 12.91 14.83 14.19
N ALA A 48 13.48 15.30 15.31
CA ALA A 48 14.54 14.61 16.02
C ALA A 48 13.98 13.21 16.18
N LYS A 49 14.59 12.27 15.46
CA LYS A 49 14.27 10.85 15.43
C LYS A 49 13.90 10.47 16.85
N ARG A 50 12.59 10.43 17.16
CA ARG A 50 12.12 10.16 18.52
C ARG A 50 12.64 8.76 18.75
N ARG A 51 13.67 8.68 19.61
CA ARG A 51 14.24 7.41 20.04
C ARG A 51 13.03 6.60 20.48
N ALA A 52 12.77 5.49 19.77
CA ALA A 52 11.59 4.68 19.99
C ALA A 52 11.53 4.42 21.50
N THR A 53 10.60 5.10 22.18
CA THR A 53 10.34 4.86 23.59
C THR A 53 10.03 3.38 23.68
N ASN A 54 10.64 2.67 24.64
CA ASN A 54 10.46 1.23 24.80
C ASN A 54 8.99 0.86 24.55
N PRO A 55 8.71 -0.09 23.65
CA PRO A 55 7.34 -0.45 23.36
C PRO A 55 6.65 -0.76 24.68
N ALA A 56 5.49 -0.12 24.90
CA ALA A 56 4.62 -0.49 26.00
C ALA A 56 4.45 -2.02 25.99
N PRO A 57 4.37 -2.69 27.15
CA PRO A 57 4.22 -4.13 27.22
C PRO A 57 3.09 -4.53 26.27
N ALA A 58 3.42 -5.44 25.34
CA ALA A 58 2.48 -5.85 24.30
C ALA A 58 1.21 -6.34 25.00
N ALA A 59 0.09 -5.66 24.76
CA ALA A 59 -1.21 -6.16 25.14
C ALA A 59 -1.38 -7.56 24.54
N ALA A 60 -2.06 -8.46 25.27
CA ALA A 60 -2.36 -9.80 24.78
C ALA A 60 -2.96 -9.72 23.37
N ASP A 61 -2.45 -10.54 22.45
CA ASP A 61 -2.91 -10.51 21.07
C ASP A 61 -4.34 -11.08 20.99
N PRO A 62 -5.35 -10.28 20.58
CA PRO A 62 -6.72 -10.77 20.48
C PRO A 62 -6.86 -11.88 19.43
N ASN A 63 -5.92 -12.03 18.50
CA ASN A 63 -5.95 -13.05 17.45
C ASN A 63 -5.22 -14.35 17.84
N GLN A 64 -4.57 -14.42 19.01
CA GLN A 64 -3.77 -15.60 19.39
C GLN A 64 -4.55 -16.91 19.32
N GLU A 65 -5.80 -16.92 19.78
CA GLU A 65 -6.63 -18.12 19.73
C GLU A 65 -7.14 -18.40 18.32
N ARG A 66 -7.50 -17.36 17.55
CA ARG A 66 -7.95 -17.50 16.15
C ARG A 66 -6.87 -18.09 15.27
N GLU A 67 -5.62 -17.67 15.45
CA GLU A 67 -4.46 -18.22 14.73
C GLU A 67 -4.24 -19.71 15.04
N ARG A 68 -4.46 -20.13 16.30
CA ARG A 68 -4.41 -21.55 16.67
C ARG A 68 -5.49 -22.35 15.94
N VAL A 69 -6.72 -21.85 15.91
CA VAL A 69 -7.82 -22.51 15.19
C VAL A 69 -7.53 -22.54 13.70
N LEU A 70 -7.06 -21.44 13.10
CA LEU A 70 -6.69 -21.36 11.69
C LEU A 70 -5.67 -22.45 11.31
N GLY A 71 -4.68 -22.71 12.18
CA GLY A 71 -3.66 -23.76 11.98
C GLY A 71 -4.20 -25.19 12.02
N THR A 72 -5.39 -25.41 12.57
CA THR A 72 -6.07 -26.72 12.56
C THR A 72 -6.95 -26.95 11.33
N LEU A 73 -7.31 -25.87 10.63
CA LEU A 73 -8.18 -25.93 9.47
C LEU A 73 -7.41 -26.27 8.20
N ARG A 74 -8.09 -26.91 7.25
CA ARG A 74 -7.52 -27.18 5.93
C ARG A 74 -7.25 -25.84 5.22
N PRO A 75 -6.02 -25.59 4.73
CA PRO A 75 -5.70 -24.36 4.00
C PRO A 75 -6.69 -24.09 2.87
N TYR A 76 -7.12 -22.84 2.75
CA TYR A 76 -8.06 -22.34 1.74
C TYR A 76 -9.46 -22.97 1.73
N SER A 77 -9.83 -23.71 2.78
CA SER A 77 -11.23 -24.11 2.97
C SER A 77 -12.09 -22.91 3.36
N GLU A 78 -13.42 -23.02 3.23
CA GLU A 78 -14.31 -21.92 3.61
C GLU A 78 -14.21 -21.55 5.10
N ALA A 79 -14.07 -22.55 5.97
CA ALA A 79 -13.85 -22.31 7.39
C ALA A 79 -12.51 -21.61 7.65
N TRP A 80 -11.48 -21.91 6.85
CA TRP A 80 -10.18 -21.25 6.96
C TRP A 80 -10.29 -19.78 6.55
N TRP A 81 -10.96 -19.49 5.44
CA TRP A 81 -11.21 -18.11 5.00
C TRP A 81 -12.02 -17.30 6.01
N ALA A 82 -13.07 -17.88 6.59
CA ALA A 82 -13.88 -17.20 7.60
C ALA A 82 -13.06 -16.72 8.80
N ILE A 83 -12.11 -17.55 9.29
CA ILE A 83 -11.24 -17.17 10.40
C ILE A 83 -10.14 -16.21 9.95
N HIS A 84 -9.57 -16.43 8.76
CA HIS A 84 -8.54 -15.55 8.20
C HIS A 84 -9.06 -14.11 8.04
N ASP A 85 -10.28 -13.94 7.53
CA ASP A 85 -10.89 -12.63 7.34
C ASP A 85 -11.17 -11.93 8.67
N GLU A 86 -11.53 -12.67 9.72
CA GLU A 86 -11.71 -12.11 11.06
C GLU A 86 -10.37 -11.64 11.66
N ILE A 87 -9.29 -12.41 11.45
CA ILE A 87 -7.94 -12.05 11.87
C ILE A 87 -7.49 -10.77 11.16
N GLU A 88 -7.70 -10.68 9.85
CA GLU A 88 -7.31 -9.51 9.05
C GLU A 88 -8.12 -8.27 9.42
N ALA A 89 -9.44 -8.40 9.64
CA ALA A 89 -10.29 -7.29 10.06
C ALA A 89 -9.85 -6.68 11.40
N GLU A 90 -9.44 -7.50 12.37
CA GLU A 90 -8.93 -7.00 13.65
C GLU A 90 -7.52 -6.39 13.49
N ASN A 91 -6.68 -6.95 12.62
CA ASN A 91 -5.38 -6.39 12.29
C ASN A 91 -5.51 -4.99 11.66
N ASP A 92 -6.40 -4.84 10.68
CA ASP A 92 -6.71 -3.58 10.03
C ASP A 92 -7.23 -2.53 11.01
N LYS A 93 -8.09 -2.91 11.95
CA LYS A 93 -8.56 -2.03 13.02
C LYS A 93 -7.41 -1.55 13.91
N ARG A 94 -6.48 -2.45 14.28
CA ARG A 94 -5.27 -2.10 15.04
C ARG A 94 -4.34 -1.20 14.24
N LEU A 95 -4.21 -1.41 12.93
CA LEU A 95 -3.43 -0.54 12.05
C LEU A 95 -4.08 0.83 11.90
N GLY A 96 -5.38 0.90 11.68
CA GLY A 96 -6.14 2.16 11.57
C GLY A 96 -6.00 3.03 12.82
N THR A 97 -6.05 2.43 14.02
CA THR A 97 -5.81 3.17 15.28
C THR A 97 -4.37 3.69 15.43
N LYS A 98 -3.38 2.99 14.85
CA LYS A 98 -1.96 3.39 14.92
C LYS A 98 -1.57 4.37 13.82
N LEU A 99 -2.20 4.32 12.65
CA LEU A 99 -1.84 5.07 11.44
C LEU A 99 -2.53 6.44 11.35
N VAL A 100 -2.80 7.10 12.48
CA VAL A 100 -3.38 8.44 12.49
C VAL A 100 -2.34 9.47 12.01
N ILE A 101 -2.34 9.78 10.71
CA ILE A 101 -1.43 10.76 10.07
C ILE A 101 -1.81 12.21 10.46
N CYS A 102 -3.10 12.52 10.56
CA CYS A 102 -3.61 13.83 11.01
C CYS A 102 -4.83 13.63 11.93
N PRO A 103 -4.70 13.80 13.25
CA PRO A 103 -5.80 13.62 14.20
C PRO A 103 -6.99 14.55 13.97
N ARG A 104 -6.75 15.74 13.39
CA ARG A 104 -7.80 16.72 13.08
C ARG A 104 -8.51 16.48 11.74
N CYS A 105 -7.96 15.62 10.91
CA CYS A 105 -8.49 15.30 9.59
C CYS A 105 -9.27 13.99 9.60
N VAL A 106 -9.05 13.13 10.61
CA VAL A 106 -9.89 11.95 10.86
C VAL A 106 -11.21 12.45 11.43
N GLN A 107 -12.20 12.62 10.55
CA GLN A 107 -13.58 12.75 10.97
C GLN A 107 -13.92 11.50 11.81
N SER A 108 -14.38 11.71 13.05
CA SER A 108 -15.04 10.62 13.77
C SER A 108 -16.13 10.07 12.86
N PRO A 109 -16.35 8.74 12.80
CA PRO A 109 -17.42 8.17 12.01
C PRO A 109 -18.75 8.67 12.57
N GLN A 110 -19.20 9.83 12.10
CA GLN A 110 -20.57 10.25 12.20
C GLN A 110 -21.33 9.28 11.30
N GLN A 111 -22.20 8.47 11.90
CA GLN A 111 -23.30 7.85 11.19
C GLN A 111 -24.04 8.92 10.41
N SER A 112 -23.81 9.02 9.10
CA SER A 112 -24.72 9.74 8.21
C SER A 112 -24.49 9.26 6.77
N GLU A 113 -25.37 8.35 6.39
CA GLU A 113 -26.06 8.21 5.11
C GLU A 113 -25.43 8.85 3.86
N ASP A 114 -25.11 7.98 2.90
CA ASP A 114 -25.20 8.17 1.45
C ASP A 114 -24.94 9.59 0.91
N ALA A 115 -23.68 9.87 0.58
CA ALA A 115 -23.36 10.86 -0.44
C ALA A 115 -22.10 10.44 -1.21
N THR A 116 -22.28 9.67 -2.29
CA THR A 116 -21.27 9.54 -3.33
C THR A 116 -21.17 10.88 -4.07
N GLY A 117 -20.32 11.77 -3.58
CA GLY A 117 -20.00 13.04 -4.24
C GLY A 117 -19.14 12.81 -5.49
N SER A 118 -19.77 12.55 -6.63
CA SER A 118 -19.12 12.67 -7.94
C SER A 118 -18.83 14.15 -8.22
N ILE A 119 -17.55 14.51 -8.30
CA ILE A 119 -17.11 15.86 -8.69
C ILE A 119 -17.19 15.96 -10.21
N ARG A 120 -17.84 17.03 -10.69
CA ARG A 120 -18.07 17.35 -12.10
C ARG A 120 -16.98 18.28 -12.64
#